data_AF-A0A5R2MUA4-F1
#
_entry.id   AF-A0A5R2MUA4-F1
#
_cell.length_a   1.000
_cell.length_b   1.000
_cell.length_c   1.000
_cell.angle_alpha   90.00
_cell.angle_beta   90.00
_cell.angle_gamma   90.00
#
_symmetry.space_group_name_H-M   'P 1'
#
loop_
_entity.id
_entity.type
_entity.pdbx_description
1 polymer ?
#
loop_
_entity_poly.entity_id
_entity_poly.type
_entity_poly.pdbx_seq_one_letter_code
_entity_poly.pdbx_strand_id
1 'polypeptide(L)'
;LVQFPMVMGGIVPIVNLTGIKPGELVLDGKTLAQIYLGAITTWDDAAIKALNPSLTLPSTAIAVVHRSDGSGTTFNFTDYLVKLSPDWKDKVGSDTAVEWP
;
A
#
# COMPACT_ATOMS: atom_id res chain seq x y z
N LEU A 1 30.60 11.70 -4.41
CA LEU A 1 30.10 10.39 -4.88
C LEU A 1 29.50 10.58 -6.27
N VAL A 2 29.58 9.58 -7.15
CA VAL A 2 28.93 9.57 -8.47
C VAL A 2 27.90 8.44 -8.48
N GLN A 3 26.69 8.70 -8.98
CA GLN A 3 25.59 7.75 -9.03
C GLN A 3 25.06 7.64 -10.46
N PHE A 4 24.76 6.42 -10.92
CA PHE A 4 24.19 6.13 -12.24
C PHE A 4 23.17 4.99 -12.13
N PRO A 5 22.09 4.99 -12.92
CA PRO A 5 21.07 3.95 -12.88
C PRO A 5 21.59 2.64 -13.49
N MET A 6 21.18 1.51 -12.91
CA MET A 6 21.53 0.17 -13.42
C MET A 6 20.33 -0.57 -14.04
N VAL A 7 19.17 -0.48 -13.40
CA VAL A 7 17.95 -1.22 -13.78
C VAL A 7 16.70 -0.46 -13.32
N MET A 8 15.57 -0.74 -13.96
CA MET A 8 14.24 -0.28 -13.55
C MET A 8 13.37 -1.48 -13.19
N GLY A 9 12.56 -1.34 -12.13
CA GLY A 9 11.62 -2.35 -11.67
C GLY A 9 10.36 -1.73 -11.09
N GLY A 10 9.35 -2.56 -10.84
CA GLY A 10 8.09 -2.16 -10.22
C GLY A 10 7.99 -2.66 -8.77
N ILE A 11 7.32 -1.88 -7.93
CA ILE A 11 6.92 -2.29 -6.57
C ILE A 11 5.42 -2.61 -6.64
N VAL A 12 5.02 -3.76 -6.10
CA VAL A 12 3.62 -4.20 -6.10
C VAL A 12 3.14 -4.46 -4.68
N PRO A 13 1.89 -4.08 -4.35
CA PRO A 13 1.22 -4.62 -3.18
C PRO A 13 1.05 -6.14 -3.33
N ILE A 14 1.29 -6.86 -2.24
CA ILE A 14 1.00 -8.30 -2.16
C ILE A 14 0.00 -8.53 -1.03
N VAL A 15 -0.88 -9.51 -1.22
CA VAL A 15 -1.95 -9.82 -0.27
C VAL A 15 -2.07 -11.32 -0.10
N ASN A 16 -2.55 -11.75 1.06
CA ASN A 16 -2.87 -13.15 1.34
C ASN A 16 -4.36 -13.28 1.64
N LEU A 17 -5.15 -13.58 0.61
CA LEU A 17 -6.60 -13.66 0.68
C LEU A 17 -7.09 -14.98 0.09
N THR A 18 -7.78 -15.76 0.91
CA THR A 18 -8.41 -16.99 0.43
C THR A 18 -9.47 -16.68 -0.62
N GLY A 19 -9.42 -17.38 -1.75
CA GLY A 19 -10.39 -17.23 -2.83
C GLY A 19 -10.10 -16.09 -3.81
N ILE A 20 -9.06 -15.29 -3.59
CA ILE A 20 -8.63 -14.22 -4.51
C ILE A 20 -7.31 -14.63 -5.17
N LYS A 21 -7.29 -14.70 -6.50
CA LYS A 21 -6.10 -15.11 -7.26
C LYS A 21 -5.18 -13.93 -7.56
N PRO A 22 -3.89 -14.18 -7.88
CA PRO A 22 -2.97 -13.12 -8.29
C PRO A 22 -3.53 -12.30 -9.45
N GLY A 23 -3.54 -10.98 -9.29
CA GLY A 23 -4.00 -10.03 -10.31
C GLY A 23 -5.52 -9.77 -10.33
N GLU A 24 -6.32 -10.43 -9.49
CA GLU A 24 -7.77 -10.17 -9.43
C GLU A 24 -8.10 -8.92 -8.60
N LEU A 25 -7.40 -8.71 -7.48
CA LEU A 25 -7.65 -7.57 -6.59
C LEU A 25 -7.07 -6.28 -7.15
N VAL A 26 -7.91 -5.24 -7.22
CA VAL A 26 -7.55 -3.88 -7.61
C VAL A 26 -7.55 -2.98 -6.38
N LEU A 27 -6.48 -2.21 -6.21
CA LEU A 27 -6.37 -1.15 -5.21
C LEU A 27 -5.88 0.13 -5.90
N ASP A 28 -6.45 1.27 -5.51
CA ASP A 28 -5.91 2.58 -5.89
C ASP A 28 -5.02 3.14 -4.78
N GLY A 29 -4.26 4.20 -5.08
CA GLY A 29 -3.32 4.77 -4.12
C GLY A 29 -3.97 5.39 -2.89
N LYS A 30 -5.20 5.93 -3.03
CA LYS A 30 -5.93 6.49 -1.89
C LYS A 30 -6.35 5.39 -0.92
N THR A 31 -6.93 4.30 -1.42
CA THR A 31 -7.34 3.13 -0.63
C THR A 31 -6.12 2.49 0.02
N LEU A 32 -5.01 2.36 -0.73
CA LEU A 32 -3.77 1.81 -0.19
C LEU A 32 -3.21 2.68 0.95
N ALA A 33 -3.22 4.00 0.82
CA ALA A 33 -2.82 4.90 1.90
C ALA A 33 -3.71 4.74 3.14
N GLN A 34 -5.02 4.63 2.97
CA GLN A 34 -5.97 4.45 4.08
C GLN A 34 -5.80 3.10 4.79
N ILE A 35 -5.40 2.04 4.07
CA ILE A 35 -5.01 0.76 4.66
C ILE A 35 -3.78 0.94 5.57
N TYR A 36 -2.71 1.56 5.05
CA TYR A 36 -1.47 1.75 5.82
C TYR A 36 -1.59 2.81 6.93
N LEU A 37 -2.60 3.69 6.88
CA LEU A 37 -2.97 4.58 7.98
C LEU A 37 -3.85 3.90 9.06
N GLY A 38 -4.23 2.64 8.85
CA GLY A 38 -5.12 1.91 9.76
C GLY A 38 -6.58 2.38 9.73
N ALA A 39 -6.98 3.20 8.76
CA ALA A 39 -8.36 3.66 8.62
C ALA A 39 -9.25 2.60 7.95
N ILE A 40 -8.69 1.85 6.98
CA ILE A 40 -9.34 0.67 6.41
C ILE A 40 -8.75 -0.57 7.08
N THR A 41 -9.58 -1.28 7.84
CA THR A 41 -9.13 -2.37 8.72
C THR A 41 -9.65 -3.75 8.32
N THR A 42 -10.60 -3.84 7.39
CA THR A 42 -11.11 -5.12 6.85
C THR A 42 -11.10 -5.12 5.32
N TRP A 43 -10.95 -6.31 4.73
CA TRP A 43 -10.86 -6.47 3.28
C TRP A 43 -12.18 -6.24 2.54
N ASP A 44 -13.30 -6.29 3.25
CA ASP A 44 -14.63 -6.05 2.70
C ASP A 44 -15.10 -4.59 2.89
N ASP A 45 -14.18 -3.68 3.22
CA ASP A 45 -14.46 -2.25 3.31
C ASP A 45 -15.10 -1.71 2.02
N ALA A 46 -15.97 -0.71 2.16
CA ALA A 46 -16.72 -0.14 1.04
C ALA A 46 -15.80 0.44 -0.04
N ALA A 47 -14.65 1.03 0.31
CA ALA A 47 -13.69 1.56 -0.66
C ALA A 47 -13.06 0.44 -1.49
N ILE A 48 -12.72 -0.70 -0.86
CA ILE A 48 -12.15 -1.86 -1.56
C ILE A 48 -13.23 -2.53 -2.43
N LYS A 49 -14.45 -2.70 -1.91
CA LYS A 49 -15.59 -3.25 -2.68
C LYS A 49 -15.91 -2.39 -3.92
N ALA A 50 -15.87 -1.07 -3.79
CA ALA A 50 -16.15 -0.16 -4.91
C ALA A 50 -15.17 -0.34 -6.08
N LEU A 51 -13.90 -0.69 -5.79
CA LEU A 51 -12.89 -0.98 -6.80
C LEU A 51 -13.00 -2.41 -7.37
N ASN A 52 -13.72 -3.30 -6.70
CA ASN A 52 -13.75 -4.73 -6.98
C ASN A 52 -15.20 -5.29 -7.01
N PRO A 53 -16.11 -4.72 -7.83
CA PRO A 53 -17.54 -5.07 -7.78
C PRO A 53 -17.86 -6.52 -8.16
N SER A 54 -16.95 -7.21 -8.85
CA SER A 54 -17.09 -8.62 -9.25
C SER A 54 -16.50 -9.60 -8.24
N LEU A 55 -15.78 -9.14 -7.22
CA LEU A 55 -15.12 -10.01 -6.24
C LEU A 55 -15.96 -10.17 -4.98
N THR A 56 -15.99 -11.39 -4.46
CA THR A 56 -16.50 -11.65 -3.11
C THR A 56 -15.36 -11.47 -2.11
N LEU A 57 -15.35 -10.31 -1.44
CA LEU A 57 -14.29 -9.96 -0.49
C LEU A 57 -14.61 -10.48 0.92
N PRO A 58 -13.65 -11.08 1.64
CA PRO A 58 -13.85 -11.59 2.98
C PRO A 58 -13.85 -10.45 4.02
N SER A 59 -14.63 -10.60 5.10
CA SER A 59 -14.63 -9.66 6.24
C SER A 59 -13.41 -9.80 7.17
N THR A 60 -12.34 -10.45 6.69
CA THR A 60 -11.10 -10.66 7.45
C THR A 60 -10.41 -9.33 7.72
N ALA A 61 -9.87 -9.18 8.93
CA ALA A 61 -9.05 -8.03 9.29
C ALA A 61 -7.78 -7.95 8.42
N ILE A 62 -7.36 -6.73 8.11
CA ILE A 62 -6.11 -6.46 7.39
C ILE A 62 -4.98 -6.42 8.40
N ALA A 63 -3.98 -7.28 8.19
CA ALA A 63 -2.70 -7.21 8.88
C ALA A 63 -1.68 -6.53 7.95
N VAL A 64 -1.33 -5.28 8.26
CA VAL A 64 -0.33 -4.53 7.50
C VAL A 64 1.07 -5.07 7.80
N VAL A 65 1.87 -5.26 6.76
CA VAL A 65 3.28 -5.63 6.87
C VAL A 65 4.11 -4.59 6.14
N HIS A 66 5.14 -4.08 6.80
CA HIS A 66 6.06 -3.10 6.26
C HIS A 66 7.50 -3.49 6.57
N ARG A 67 8.45 -2.78 5.94
CA ARG A 67 9.89 -2.95 6.23
C ARG A 67 10.23 -2.27 7.56
N SER A 68 11.10 -2.90 8.33
CA SER A 68 11.61 -2.38 9.61
C SER A 68 12.94 -1.63 9.48
N ASP A 69 13.65 -1.81 8.37
CA ASP A 69 14.97 -1.26 8.09
C ASP A 69 14.93 -0.16 7.02
N GLY A 70 15.99 0.68 6.97
CA GLY A 70 16.16 1.71 5.95
C GLY A 70 16.18 1.10 4.54
N SER A 71 15.26 1.53 3.67
CA SER A 71 14.95 0.86 2.42
C SER A 71 14.56 1.82 1.30
N GLY A 72 15.20 1.69 0.14
CA GLY A 72 14.78 2.39 -1.08
C GLY A 72 13.40 1.96 -1.59
N THR A 73 12.97 0.73 -1.30
CA THR A 73 11.59 0.27 -1.59
C THR A 73 10.59 1.01 -0.72
N THR A 74 10.91 1.21 0.57
CA THR A 74 10.08 2.03 1.47
C THR A 74 9.96 3.44 0.93
N PHE A 75 11.09 4.08 0.61
CA PHE A 75 11.10 5.44 0.04
C PHE A 75 10.18 5.57 -1.19
N ASN A 76 10.32 4.67 -2.18
CA ASN A 76 9.49 4.73 -3.39
C ASN A 76 8.00 4.47 -3.08
N PHE A 77 7.70 3.55 -2.17
CA PHE A 77 6.33 3.24 -1.77
C PHE A 77 5.68 4.42 -1.05
N THR A 78 6.36 5.02 -0.07
CA THR A 78 5.84 6.16 0.67
C THR A 78 5.79 7.42 -0.18
N ASP A 79 6.73 7.61 -1.12
CA ASP A 79 6.69 8.72 -2.09
C ASP A 79 5.46 8.62 -3.02
N TYR A 80 5.11 7.40 -3.44
CA TYR A 80 3.86 7.14 -4.16
C TYR A 80 2.63 7.51 -3.31
N LEU A 81 2.59 7.13 -2.03
CA LEU A 81 1.46 7.43 -1.14
C LEU A 81 1.34 8.93 -0.84
N VAL A 82 2.44 9.65 -0.63
CA VAL A 82 2.48 11.11 -0.45
C VAL A 82 1.79 11.84 -1.61
N LYS A 83 1.94 11.34 -2.84
CA LYS A 83 1.38 11.98 -4.05
C LYS A 83 -0.13 11.76 -4.20
N LEU A 84 -0.69 10.75 -3.55
CA LEU A 84 -2.08 10.32 -3.75
C LEU A 84 -2.95 10.46 -2.50
N SER A 85 -2.34 10.73 -1.35
CA SER A 85 -3.03 10.93 -0.08
C SER A 85 -2.45 12.13 0.68
N PRO A 86 -3.18 13.25 0.75
CA PRO A 86 -2.82 14.37 1.61
C PRO A 86 -2.65 13.95 3.08
N ASP A 87 -3.54 13.07 3.58
CA ASP A 87 -3.44 12.55 4.95
C ASP A 87 -2.14 11.79 5.20
N TRP A 88 -1.70 10.97 4.24
CA TRP A 88 -0.42 10.27 4.33
C TRP A 88 0.74 11.25 4.36
N LYS A 89 0.70 12.25 3.46
CA LYS A 89 1.72 13.28 3.35
C LYS A 89 1.90 14.05 4.67
N ASP A 90 0.80 14.43 5.30
CA ASP A 90 0.82 15.26 6.50
C ASP A 90 1.16 14.46 7.76
N LYS A 91 0.80 13.17 7.82
CA LYS A 91 1.01 12.32 9.01
C LYS A 91 2.30 11.51 9.00
N VAL A 92 2.74 11.03 7.84
CA VAL A 92 3.84 10.05 7.73
C VAL A 92 4.96 10.58 6.83
N GLY A 93 4.62 11.14 5.66
CA GLY A 93 5.62 11.63 4.70
C GLY A 93 6.31 10.49 3.92
N SER A 94 7.54 10.75 3.47
CA SER A 94 8.35 9.78 2.71
C SER A 94 9.83 9.91 3.04
N ASP A 95 10.44 8.79 3.41
CA ASP A 95 11.87 8.61 3.63
C ASP A 95 12.21 7.12 3.47
N THR A 96 13.48 6.76 3.52
CA THR A 96 13.96 5.38 3.55
C THR A 96 13.53 4.63 4.81
N ALA A 97 13.22 5.32 5.89
CA ALA A 97 12.58 4.80 7.10
C ALA A 97 11.57 5.82 7.63
N VAL A 98 10.34 5.39 7.93
CA VAL A 98 9.25 6.24 8.44
C VAL A 98 8.65 5.64 9.70
N GLU A 99 8.02 6.48 10.51
CA GLU A 99 7.20 6.03 11.65
C GLU A 99 5.86 5.53 11.13
N TRP A 100 5.72 4.21 11.04
CA TRP A 100 4.46 3.58 10.62
C TRP A 100 3.40 3.70 11.73
N PRO A 101 2.13 3.98 11.39
CA PRO A 101 1.05 4.10 12.37
C PRO A 101 0.75 2.83 13.17
#